data_AF-A0A382AM97-F1
#
_entry.id   AF-A0A382AM97-F1
#
_cell.length_a   1.000
_cell.length_b   1.000
_cell.length_c   1.000
_cell.angle_alpha   90.00
_cell.angle_beta   90.00
_cell.angle_gamma   90.00
#
_symmetry.space_group_name_H-M   'P 1'
#
loop_
_entity.id
_entity.type
_entity.pdbx_description
1 polymer ?
#
loop_
_entity_poly.entity_id
_entity_poly.type
_entity_poly.pdbx_seq_one_letter_code
_entity_poly.pdbx_strand_id
1 'polypeptide(L)'
;MSINATAANPVIIPPEKQERIKELTSVPKVAWPSIAVFLVIVIGVSVTDYAAIQGHISYTLAMLLNIIWMYPIFHVLHDGVHGAISSNKRLNNFVAQTALLFVWPEVTLKIFRLGHMQHHRFTNAPEDPDHYMFGSTWLSTILRWTTFEFNYVVYTLRLNSSTSRRILSTAIPVALLVVVIAVGLCYLGYWKEVLLLWLIPSRVAMFIVGFAFLWLPHLAENADGKLLHMTLAGSSLDNLTAGSTVRLGYNRLMSV
;
A
#
# COMPACT_ATOMS: atom_id res chain seq x y z
N MET A 1 4.82 6.60 -25.75
CA MET A 1 5.76 7.45 -24.97
C MET A 1 6.54 6.52 -24.06
N SER A 2 7.84 6.35 -24.29
CA SER A 2 8.67 5.45 -23.49
C SER A 2 8.91 6.07 -22.11
N ILE A 3 8.97 5.22 -21.09
CA ILE A 3 9.15 5.57 -19.68
C ILE A 3 10.55 6.18 -19.41
N ASN A 4 11.41 6.27 -20.44
CA ASN A 4 12.82 6.67 -20.34
C ASN A 4 13.10 8.13 -20.75
N ALA A 5 12.09 8.93 -21.11
CA ALA A 5 12.35 10.25 -21.71
C ALA A 5 12.91 11.31 -20.73
N THR A 6 12.99 11.04 -19.42
CA THR A 6 13.37 12.05 -18.40
C THR A 6 14.47 11.62 -17.43
N ALA A 7 15.07 10.43 -17.59
CA ALA A 7 16.21 10.05 -16.76
C ALA A 7 17.49 10.66 -17.35
N ALA A 8 18.30 11.35 -16.53
CA ALA A 8 19.60 11.90 -16.96
C ALA A 8 20.52 10.81 -17.55
N ASN A 9 20.33 9.55 -17.13
CA ASN A 9 21.00 8.37 -17.64
C ASN A 9 19.96 7.28 -17.97
N PRO A 10 19.36 7.27 -19.17
CA PRO A 10 18.37 6.25 -19.52
C PRO A 10 19.06 4.88 -19.67
N VAL A 11 18.44 3.84 -19.12
CA VAL A 11 18.90 2.46 -19.34
C VAL A 11 18.68 2.10 -20.81
N ILE A 12 19.77 1.84 -21.54
CA ILE A 12 19.73 1.43 -22.94
C ILE A 12 19.36 -0.06 -22.97
N ILE A 13 18.19 -0.38 -23.53
CA ILE A 13 17.72 -1.75 -23.67
C ILE A 13 18.21 -2.32 -25.01
N PRO A 14 18.97 -3.43 -25.00
CA PRO A 14 19.41 -4.10 -26.22
C PRO A 14 18.23 -4.46 -27.14
N PRO A 15 18.32 -4.29 -28.48
CA PRO A 15 17.22 -4.52 -29.42
C PRO A 15 16.52 -5.86 -29.23
N GLU A 16 17.28 -6.93 -29.00
CA GLU A 16 16.79 -8.29 -28.81
C GLU A 16 15.95 -8.48 -27.52
N LYS A 17 16.05 -7.56 -26.56
CA LYS A 17 15.27 -7.57 -25.31
C LYS A 17 14.07 -6.62 -25.34
N GLN A 18 13.96 -5.73 -26.33
CA GLN A 18 12.94 -4.68 -26.34
C GLN A 18 11.52 -5.24 -26.42
N GLU A 19 11.27 -6.22 -27.29
CA GLU A 19 9.95 -6.86 -27.40
C GLU A 19 9.57 -7.59 -26.11
N ARG A 20 10.52 -8.33 -25.52
CA ARG A 20 10.27 -9.06 -24.28
C ARG A 20 10.00 -8.12 -23.11
N ILE A 21 10.76 -7.04 -22.97
CA ILE A 21 10.50 -6.03 -21.92
C ILE A 21 9.15 -5.35 -22.16
N LYS A 22 8.81 -5.02 -23.40
CA LYS A 22 7.49 -4.45 -23.72
C LYS A 22 6.36 -5.41 -23.36
N GLU A 23 6.50 -6.70 -23.62
CA GLU A 23 5.55 -7.72 -23.21
C GLU A 23 5.40 -7.77 -21.68
N LEU A 24 6.52 -7.88 -20.95
CA LEU A 24 6.54 -7.99 -19.48
C LEU A 24 6.08 -6.73 -18.74
N THR A 25 6.22 -5.55 -19.36
CA THR A 25 5.81 -4.25 -18.79
C THR A 25 4.45 -3.78 -19.31
N SER A 26 3.82 -4.53 -20.22
CA SER A 26 2.49 -4.20 -20.71
C SER A 26 1.43 -4.55 -19.67
N VAL A 27 0.50 -3.61 -19.43
CA VAL A 27 -0.62 -3.84 -18.54
C VAL A 27 -1.58 -4.87 -19.19
N PRO A 28 -1.94 -5.96 -18.50
CA PRO A 28 -2.84 -6.96 -19.06
C PRO A 28 -4.27 -6.41 -19.19
N LYS A 29 -5.11 -7.10 -19.99
CA LYS A 29 -6.56 -6.81 -20.01
C LYS A 29 -7.16 -6.92 -18.60
N VAL A 30 -6.84 -8.00 -17.89
CA VAL A 30 -7.19 -8.25 -16.49
C VAL A 30 -6.08 -9.09 -15.86
N ALA A 31 -5.58 -8.66 -14.71
CA ALA A 31 -4.68 -9.43 -13.86
C ALA A 31 -5.51 -10.37 -12.96
N TRP A 32 -5.84 -11.55 -13.48
CA TRP A 32 -6.66 -12.54 -12.76
C TRP A 32 -6.13 -12.93 -11.37
N PRO A 33 -4.82 -13.03 -11.11
CA PRO A 33 -4.32 -13.27 -9.76
C PRO A 33 -4.74 -12.18 -8.77
N SER A 34 -4.60 -10.91 -9.13
CA SER A 34 -4.99 -9.79 -8.26
C SER A 34 -6.51 -9.75 -8.05
N ILE A 35 -7.31 -10.09 -9.08
CA ILE A 35 -8.77 -10.24 -8.96
C ILE A 35 -9.14 -11.41 -8.04
N ALA A 36 -8.47 -12.56 -8.16
CA ALA A 36 -8.74 -13.72 -7.32
C ALA A 36 -8.44 -13.42 -5.84
N VAL A 37 -7.30 -12.79 -5.56
CA VAL A 37 -6.97 -12.32 -4.20
C VAL A 37 -8.04 -11.34 -3.72
N PHE A 38 -8.40 -10.33 -4.51
CA PHE A 38 -9.46 -9.39 -4.16
C PHE A 38 -10.79 -10.08 -3.81
N LEU A 39 -11.22 -11.05 -4.62
CA LEU A 39 -12.47 -11.79 -4.36
C LEU A 39 -12.38 -12.65 -3.09
N VAL A 40 -11.24 -13.29 -2.84
CA VAL A 40 -11.03 -14.05 -1.58
C VAL A 40 -11.16 -13.13 -0.37
N ILE A 41 -10.62 -11.91 -0.44
CA ILE A 41 -10.72 -10.94 0.66
C ILE A 41 -12.17 -10.50 0.85
N VAL A 42 -12.84 -10.08 -0.24
CA VAL A 42 -14.23 -9.61 -0.19
C VAL A 42 -15.15 -10.70 0.37
N ILE A 43 -15.05 -11.92 -0.15
CA ILE A 43 -15.87 -13.06 0.28
C ILE A 43 -15.50 -13.46 1.71
N GLY A 44 -14.21 -13.58 2.03
CA GLY A 44 -13.72 -13.97 3.34
C GLY A 44 -14.20 -13.05 4.45
N VAL A 45 -13.97 -11.74 4.30
CA VAL A 45 -14.45 -10.74 5.27
C VAL A 45 -15.97 -10.73 5.36
N SER A 46 -16.69 -10.72 4.23
CA SER A 46 -18.16 -10.65 4.24
C SER A 46 -18.80 -11.87 4.93
N VAL A 47 -18.29 -13.08 4.65
CA VAL A 47 -18.78 -14.32 5.25
C VAL A 47 -18.44 -14.37 6.74
N THR A 48 -17.21 -13.98 7.12
CA THR A 48 -16.78 -13.91 8.52
C THR A 48 -17.64 -12.93 9.32
N ASP A 49 -17.84 -11.71 8.80
CA ASP A 49 -18.63 -10.68 9.47
C ASP A 49 -20.10 -11.08 9.58
N TYR A 50 -20.68 -11.65 8.52
CA TYR A 50 -22.03 -12.16 8.55
C TYR A 50 -22.19 -13.26 9.61
N ALA A 51 -21.27 -14.24 9.66
CA ALA A 51 -21.30 -15.30 10.64
C ALA A 51 -21.18 -14.79 12.08
N ALA A 52 -20.36 -13.76 12.31
CA ALA A 52 -20.21 -13.12 13.62
C ALA A 52 -21.49 -12.40 14.05
N ILE A 53 -22.09 -11.63 13.15
CA ILE A 53 -23.32 -10.86 13.40
C ILE A 53 -24.51 -11.80 13.66
N GLN A 54 -24.58 -12.95 12.97
CA GLN A 54 -25.60 -13.97 13.22
C GLN A 54 -25.34 -14.81 14.49
N GLY A 55 -24.21 -14.59 15.18
CA GLY A 55 -23.83 -15.33 16.37
C GLY A 55 -23.33 -16.76 16.11
N HIS A 56 -23.00 -17.11 14.86
CA HIS A 56 -22.42 -18.41 14.53
C HIS A 56 -20.95 -18.54 14.98
N ILE A 57 -20.22 -17.42 15.05
CA ILE A 57 -18.86 -17.35 15.58
C ILE A 57 -18.72 -16.16 16.54
N SER A 58 -17.75 -16.21 17.45
CA SER A 58 -17.47 -15.08 18.35
C SER A 58 -16.82 -13.91 17.58
N TYR A 59 -17.04 -12.68 18.05
CA TYR A 59 -16.35 -11.50 17.51
C TYR A 59 -14.83 -11.62 17.58
N THR A 60 -14.29 -12.29 18.61
CA THR A 60 -12.84 -12.53 18.71
C THR A 60 -12.34 -13.42 17.58
N LEU A 61 -13.03 -14.51 17.27
CA LEU A 61 -12.66 -15.38 16.15
C LEU A 61 -12.80 -14.64 14.83
N ALA A 62 -13.88 -13.88 14.65
CA ALA A 62 -14.10 -13.07 13.45
C ALA A 62 -13.00 -12.02 13.24
N MET A 63 -12.60 -11.31 14.30
CA MET A 63 -11.48 -10.37 14.28
C MET A 63 -10.18 -11.01 13.80
N LEU A 64 -9.83 -12.19 14.33
CA LEU A 64 -8.63 -12.93 13.94
C LEU A 64 -8.66 -13.38 12.48
N LEU A 65 -9.82 -13.87 12.02
CA LEU A 65 -10.02 -14.24 10.62
C LEU A 65 -9.92 -13.02 9.69
N ASN A 66 -10.49 -11.88 10.07
CA ASN A 66 -10.39 -10.66 9.29
C ASN A 66 -8.95 -10.15 9.17
N ILE A 67 -8.11 -10.30 10.20
CA ILE A 67 -6.67 -9.98 10.08
C ILE A 67 -6.03 -10.82 8.97
N ILE A 68 -6.34 -12.13 8.91
CA ILE A 68 -5.81 -13.05 7.89
C ILE A 68 -6.34 -12.66 6.50
N TRP A 69 -7.64 -12.40 6.38
CA TRP A 69 -8.25 -11.99 5.11
C TRP A 69 -7.75 -10.63 4.63
N MET A 70 -7.55 -9.67 5.52
CA MET A 70 -7.12 -8.32 5.14
C MET A 70 -5.63 -8.23 4.86
N TYR A 71 -4.77 -9.08 5.43
CA TYR A 71 -3.31 -9.04 5.17
C TYR A 71 -2.92 -8.96 3.67
N PRO A 72 -3.41 -9.83 2.77
CA PRO A 72 -3.00 -9.81 1.37
C PRO A 72 -3.51 -8.59 0.58
N ILE A 73 -4.35 -7.72 1.16
CA ILE A 73 -4.93 -6.55 0.49
C ILE A 73 -3.87 -5.60 -0.10
N PHE A 74 -2.68 -5.55 0.51
CA PHE A 74 -1.58 -4.71 0.03
C PHE A 74 -1.22 -5.01 -1.42
N HIS A 75 -1.23 -6.29 -1.83
CA HIS A 75 -0.94 -6.68 -3.22
C HIS A 75 -1.97 -6.09 -4.20
N VAL A 76 -3.25 -6.19 -3.87
CA VAL A 76 -4.34 -5.65 -4.68
C VAL A 76 -4.25 -4.13 -4.75
N LEU A 77 -3.98 -3.48 -3.62
CA LEU A 77 -3.83 -2.03 -3.56
C LEU A 77 -2.62 -1.55 -4.37
N HIS A 78 -1.47 -2.20 -4.22
CA HIS A 78 -0.24 -1.90 -4.93
C HIS A 78 -0.45 -1.98 -6.45
N ASP A 79 -0.96 -3.10 -6.95
CA ASP A 79 -1.27 -3.24 -8.38
C ASP A 79 -2.27 -2.17 -8.84
N GLY A 80 -3.29 -1.90 -8.02
CA GLY A 80 -4.33 -0.93 -8.28
C GLY A 80 -3.84 0.52 -8.36
N VAL A 81 -2.91 0.93 -7.49
CA VAL A 81 -2.30 2.26 -7.57
C VAL A 81 -1.41 2.41 -8.79
N HIS A 82 -0.71 1.35 -9.20
CA HIS A 82 0.07 1.33 -10.45
C HIS A 82 -0.78 1.23 -11.71
N GLY A 83 -2.07 0.91 -11.61
CA GLY A 83 -2.91 0.69 -12.77
C GLY A 83 -2.70 -0.67 -13.43
N ALA A 84 -2.09 -1.61 -12.72
CA ALA A 84 -1.67 -2.91 -13.23
C ALA A 84 -2.77 -3.99 -13.19
N ILE A 85 -3.90 -3.74 -12.51
CA ILE A 85 -5.00 -4.71 -12.42
C ILE A 85 -5.68 -4.89 -13.79
N SER A 86 -5.82 -3.81 -14.57
CA SER A 86 -6.50 -3.86 -15.86
C SER A 86 -6.17 -2.67 -16.74
N SER A 87 -6.01 -2.91 -18.05
CA SER A 87 -5.95 -1.87 -19.06
C SER A 87 -7.24 -1.02 -19.12
N ASN A 88 -8.36 -1.53 -18.60
CA ASN A 88 -9.57 -0.75 -18.35
C ASN A 88 -9.44 0.03 -17.02
N LYS A 89 -9.17 1.33 -17.13
CA LYS A 89 -8.98 2.22 -15.97
C LYS A 89 -10.17 2.25 -15.01
N ARG A 90 -11.41 2.06 -15.50
CA ARG A 90 -12.60 2.03 -14.63
C ARG A 90 -12.59 0.79 -13.74
N LEU A 91 -12.31 -0.37 -14.33
CA LEU A 91 -12.21 -1.63 -13.60
C LEU A 91 -11.07 -1.58 -12.58
N ASN A 92 -9.87 -1.16 -12.99
CA ASN A 92 -8.73 -1.02 -12.08
C ASN A 92 -9.06 -0.11 -10.88
N ASN A 93 -9.62 1.08 -11.16
CA ASN A 93 -9.94 2.03 -10.10
C ASN A 93 -11.06 1.56 -9.19
N PHE A 94 -12.06 0.83 -9.73
CA PHE A 94 -13.11 0.23 -8.93
C PHE A 94 -12.51 -0.78 -7.94
N VAL A 95 -11.75 -1.76 -8.43
CA VAL A 95 -11.12 -2.78 -7.57
C VAL A 95 -10.21 -2.15 -6.52
N ALA A 96 -9.35 -1.21 -6.92
CA ALA A 96 -8.42 -0.56 -6.01
C ALA A 96 -9.12 0.32 -4.95
N GLN A 97 -10.17 1.06 -5.33
CA GLN A 97 -10.93 1.88 -4.38
C GLN A 97 -11.77 1.02 -3.43
N THR A 98 -12.34 -0.09 -3.91
CA THR A 98 -13.06 -1.04 -3.06
C THR A 98 -12.11 -1.74 -2.10
N ALA A 99 -10.91 -2.10 -2.55
CA ALA A 99 -9.88 -2.67 -1.68
C ALA A 99 -9.51 -1.73 -0.53
N LEU A 100 -9.47 -0.41 -0.76
CA LEU A 100 -9.23 0.57 0.30
C LEU A 100 -10.31 0.54 1.38
N LEU A 101 -11.56 0.20 1.06
CA LEU A 101 -12.65 0.20 2.04
C LEU A 101 -12.42 -0.78 3.20
N PHE A 102 -11.65 -1.85 2.97
CA PHE A 102 -11.37 -2.84 4.00
C PHE A 102 -10.35 -2.37 5.04
N VAL A 103 -9.45 -1.46 4.67
CA VAL A 103 -8.34 -1.04 5.55
C VAL A 103 -8.32 0.45 5.87
N TRP A 104 -8.61 1.29 4.88
CA TRP A 104 -8.60 2.75 4.97
C TRP A 104 -9.78 3.36 4.19
N PRO A 105 -11.04 3.07 4.56
CA PRO A 105 -12.21 3.65 3.88
C PRO A 105 -12.20 5.18 3.89
N GLU A 106 -11.53 5.80 4.86
CA GLU A 106 -11.34 7.25 4.98
C GLU A 106 -10.40 7.85 3.92
N VAL A 107 -9.64 7.02 3.20
CA VAL A 107 -8.68 7.46 2.17
C VAL A 107 -9.19 7.12 0.77
N THR A 108 -9.06 8.08 -0.14
CA THR A 108 -9.38 7.85 -1.56
C THR A 108 -8.17 7.32 -2.32
N LEU A 109 -8.43 6.54 -3.37
CA LEU A 109 -7.42 6.03 -4.29
C LEU A 109 -6.55 7.14 -4.88
N LYS A 110 -7.07 8.35 -5.04
CA LYS A 110 -6.29 9.49 -5.55
C LYS A 110 -5.25 9.98 -4.54
N ILE A 111 -5.60 10.07 -3.26
CA ILE A 111 -4.65 10.42 -2.19
C ILE A 111 -3.58 9.34 -2.12
N PHE A 112 -4.02 8.08 -2.04
CA PHE A 112 -3.10 6.96 -1.86
C PHE A 112 -2.15 6.81 -3.04
N ARG A 113 -2.67 6.86 -4.28
CA ARG A 113 -1.85 6.84 -5.50
C ARG A 113 -0.89 8.03 -5.58
N LEU A 114 -1.30 9.23 -5.13
CA LEU A 114 -0.39 10.38 -5.13
C LEU A 114 0.80 10.13 -4.20
N GLY A 115 0.55 9.74 -2.95
CA GLY A 115 1.62 9.45 -1.97
C GLY A 115 2.54 8.34 -2.48
N HIS A 116 1.96 7.21 -2.91
CA HIS A 116 2.70 6.07 -3.44
C HIS A 116 3.59 6.40 -4.65
N MET A 117 3.09 7.24 -5.57
CA MET A 117 3.89 7.67 -6.73
C MET A 117 5.00 8.64 -6.36
N GLN A 118 4.82 9.46 -5.32
CA GLN A 118 5.93 10.27 -4.79
C GLN A 118 6.97 9.40 -4.11
N HIS A 119 6.55 8.39 -3.35
CA HIS A 119 7.46 7.38 -2.79
C HIS A 119 8.30 6.73 -3.89
N HIS A 120 7.70 6.20 -4.95
CA HIS A 120 8.47 5.62 -6.07
C HIS A 120 9.38 6.62 -6.81
N ARG A 121 8.96 7.88 -6.89
CA ARG A 121 9.76 8.93 -7.54
C ARG A 121 10.99 9.31 -6.71
N PHE A 122 10.85 9.32 -5.39
CA PHE A 122 11.81 9.85 -4.44
C PHE A 122 12.30 8.79 -3.45
N THR A 123 12.24 7.50 -3.79
CA THR A 123 12.54 6.41 -2.85
C THR A 123 13.88 6.62 -2.16
N ASN A 124 13.89 6.61 -0.82
CA ASN A 124 15.06 6.88 0.04
C ASN A 124 15.65 8.30 -0.03
N ALA A 125 15.02 9.23 -0.76
CA ALA A 125 15.38 10.64 -0.80
C ALA A 125 14.57 11.44 0.24
N PRO A 126 15.05 12.60 0.73
CA PRO A 126 14.36 13.40 1.74
C PRO A 126 12.89 13.75 1.41
N GLU A 127 12.53 13.77 0.13
CA GLU A 127 11.19 14.04 -0.38
C GLU A 127 10.23 12.84 -0.33
N ASP A 128 10.73 11.63 -0.01
CA ASP A 128 9.94 10.41 0.13
C ASP A 128 8.91 10.56 1.26
N PRO A 129 7.60 10.50 0.98
CA PRO A 129 6.59 10.55 2.04
C PRO A 129 6.70 9.38 3.03
N ASP A 130 7.32 8.26 2.65
CA ASP A 130 7.44 7.06 3.49
C ASP A 130 8.55 7.18 4.55
N HIS A 131 9.36 8.24 4.52
CA HIS A 131 10.18 8.64 5.69
C HIS A 131 9.35 8.76 6.97
N TYR A 132 8.03 8.99 6.85
CA TYR A 132 7.09 8.96 7.97
C TYR A 132 7.17 7.68 8.81
N MET A 133 7.57 6.54 8.24
CA MET A 133 7.70 5.26 8.94
C MET A 133 8.78 5.26 10.03
N PHE A 134 9.70 6.23 9.99
CA PHE A 134 10.85 6.29 10.88
C PHE A 134 10.59 7.33 11.97
N GLY A 135 10.13 6.86 13.14
CA GLY A 135 9.92 7.69 14.31
C GLY A 135 11.23 8.02 15.04
N SER A 136 11.19 9.05 15.90
CA SER A 136 12.32 9.43 16.77
C SER A 136 12.56 8.44 17.91
N THR A 137 11.57 7.60 18.22
CA THR A 137 11.63 6.54 19.23
C THR A 137 11.01 5.27 18.67
N TRP A 138 11.34 4.11 19.24
CA TRP A 138 10.77 2.84 18.80
C TRP A 138 9.24 2.79 18.90
N LEU A 139 8.69 3.32 19.99
CA LEU A 139 7.24 3.44 20.15
C LEU A 139 6.63 4.32 19.05
N SER A 140 7.26 5.45 18.73
CA SER A 140 6.78 6.31 17.64
C SER A 140 6.81 5.59 16.30
N THR A 141 7.88 4.86 15.99
CA THR A 141 8.02 4.05 14.78
C THR A 141 6.89 3.02 14.65
N ILE A 142 6.64 2.25 15.71
CA ILE A 142 5.54 1.26 15.75
C ILE A 142 4.18 1.90 15.49
N LEU A 143 3.89 3.05 16.12
CA LEU A 143 2.62 3.76 15.91
C LEU A 143 2.49 4.33 14.49
N ARG A 144 3.61 4.69 13.85
CA ARG A 144 3.62 5.21 12.48
C ARG A 144 3.30 4.13 11.44
N TRP A 145 3.66 2.87 11.69
CA TRP A 145 3.31 1.77 10.79
C TRP A 145 1.79 1.58 10.62
N THR A 146 0.97 2.04 11.56
CA THR A 146 -0.50 1.90 11.52
C THR A 146 -1.26 3.14 11.05
N THR A 147 -0.53 4.22 10.74
CA THR A 147 -1.11 5.56 10.52
C THR A 147 -0.53 6.30 9.31
N PHE A 148 0.26 5.64 8.48
CA PHE A 148 0.96 6.29 7.37
C PHE A 148 0.04 6.81 6.27
N GLU A 149 -1.15 6.24 6.13
CA GLU A 149 -2.17 6.73 5.20
C GLU A 149 -2.60 8.16 5.54
N PHE A 150 -2.61 8.54 6.83
CA PHE A 150 -2.86 9.92 7.25
C PHE A 150 -1.71 10.84 6.86
N ASN A 151 -0.47 10.33 6.86
CA ASN A 151 0.66 11.09 6.35
C ASN A 151 0.52 11.40 4.86
N TYR A 152 -0.08 10.52 4.05
CA TYR A 152 -0.36 10.84 2.65
C TYR A 152 -1.40 11.95 2.49
N VAL A 153 -2.39 12.03 3.38
CA VAL A 153 -3.33 13.16 3.42
C VAL A 153 -2.59 14.46 3.78
N VAL A 154 -1.77 14.44 4.84
CA VAL A 154 -0.97 15.59 5.29
C VAL A 154 0.02 16.04 4.21
N TYR A 155 0.70 15.09 3.57
CA TYR A 155 1.62 15.36 2.47
C TYR A 155 0.88 16.03 1.31
N THR A 156 -0.29 15.51 0.94
CA THR A 156 -1.13 16.11 -0.13
C THR A 156 -1.55 17.55 0.23
N LEU A 157 -1.91 17.81 1.49
CA LEU A 157 -2.21 19.16 1.98
C LEU A 157 -0.99 20.08 1.83
N ARG A 158 0.21 19.61 2.22
CA ARG A 158 1.46 20.39 2.16
C ARG A 158 1.90 20.74 0.74
N LEU A 159 1.61 19.90 -0.26
CA LEU A 159 1.94 20.21 -1.65
C LEU A 159 1.27 21.52 -2.15
N ASN A 160 0.11 21.89 -1.59
CA ASN A 160 -0.62 23.14 -1.87
C ASN A 160 -0.78 23.51 -3.38
N SER A 161 -0.82 22.51 -4.26
CA SER A 161 -0.98 22.70 -5.70
C SER A 161 -2.47 22.76 -6.08
N SER A 162 -2.78 23.20 -7.29
CA SER A 162 -4.15 23.11 -7.84
C SER A 162 -4.63 21.65 -7.90
N THR A 163 -3.72 20.74 -8.29
CA THR A 163 -3.98 19.29 -8.32
C THR A 163 -4.27 18.73 -6.94
N SER A 164 -3.46 19.06 -5.92
CA SER A 164 -3.68 18.54 -4.57
C SER A 164 -5.00 19.05 -3.98
N ARG A 165 -5.34 20.33 -4.19
CA ARG A 165 -6.64 20.90 -3.79
C ARG A 165 -7.82 20.17 -4.44
N ARG A 166 -7.73 19.81 -5.72
CA ARG A 166 -8.77 19.03 -6.42
C ARG A 166 -8.89 17.59 -5.90
N ILE A 167 -7.78 16.97 -5.51
CA ILE A 167 -7.81 15.64 -4.90
C ILE A 167 -8.49 15.72 -3.54
N LEU A 168 -8.08 16.67 -2.71
CA LEU A 168 -8.62 16.90 -1.36
C LEU A 168 -10.10 17.26 -1.35
N SER A 169 -10.58 18.05 -2.32
CA SER A 169 -12.01 18.37 -2.41
C SER A 169 -12.90 17.15 -2.62
N THR A 170 -12.35 16.05 -3.15
CA THR A 170 -13.06 14.76 -3.24
C THR A 170 -12.77 13.81 -2.08
N ALA A 171 -11.61 13.95 -1.41
CA ALA A 171 -11.21 13.05 -0.34
C ALA A 171 -11.78 13.44 1.03
N ILE A 172 -11.83 14.74 1.35
CA ILE A 172 -12.32 15.23 2.65
C ILE A 172 -13.78 14.82 2.88
N PRO A 173 -14.71 14.95 1.92
CA PRO A 173 -16.08 14.49 2.13
C PRO A 173 -16.19 12.98 2.39
N VAL A 174 -15.35 12.17 1.76
CA VAL A 174 -15.30 10.72 1.99
C VAL A 174 -14.83 10.41 3.41
N ALA A 175 -13.73 11.03 3.85
CA ALA A 175 -13.22 10.87 5.21
C ALA A 175 -14.27 11.27 6.26
N LEU A 176 -14.94 12.42 6.07
CA LEU A 176 -16.01 12.88 6.96
C LEU A 176 -17.19 11.91 6.97
N LEU A 177 -17.60 11.39 5.81
CA LEU A 177 -18.68 10.42 5.72
C LEU A 177 -18.35 9.14 6.51
N VAL A 178 -17.12 8.63 6.39
CA VAL A 178 -16.67 7.44 7.13
C VAL A 178 -16.70 7.69 8.64
N VAL A 179 -16.23 8.86 9.10
CA VAL A 179 -16.31 9.24 10.51
C VAL A 179 -17.75 9.33 10.99
N VAL A 180 -18.64 9.97 10.23
CA VAL A 180 -20.07 10.07 10.57
C VAL A 180 -20.72 8.69 10.66
N ILE A 181 -20.45 7.80 9.71
CA ILE A 181 -20.97 6.43 9.72
C ILE A 181 -20.45 5.66 10.94
N ALA A 182 -19.14 5.69 11.20
CA ALA A 182 -18.54 4.98 12.32
C ALA A 182 -19.07 5.49 13.67
N VAL A 183 -19.14 6.80 13.87
CA VAL A 183 -19.70 7.42 15.08
C VAL A 183 -21.19 7.09 15.22
N GLY A 184 -21.95 7.16 14.12
CA GLY A 184 -23.37 6.79 14.11
C GLY A 184 -23.62 5.34 14.51
N LEU A 185 -22.83 4.40 13.98
CA LEU A 185 -22.89 2.99 14.35
C LEU A 185 -22.55 2.77 15.84
N CYS A 186 -21.50 3.42 16.35
CA CYS A 186 -21.17 3.38 17.77
C CYS A 186 -22.30 3.92 18.65
N TYR A 187 -22.92 5.04 18.26
CA TYR A 187 -24.05 5.63 18.97
C TYR A 187 -25.28 4.69 19.00
N LEU A 188 -25.52 3.96 17.91
CA LEU A 188 -26.58 2.95 17.80
C LEU A 188 -26.27 1.64 18.54
N GLY A 189 -25.11 1.51 19.19
CA GLY A 189 -24.72 0.33 19.96
C GLY A 189 -23.86 -0.68 19.20
N TYR A 190 -23.57 -0.46 17.91
CA TYR A 190 -22.76 -1.35 17.07
C TYR A 190 -21.25 -1.10 17.19
N TRP A 191 -20.80 -0.62 18.35
CA TRP A 191 -19.38 -0.27 18.54
C TRP A 191 -18.49 -1.52 18.51
N LYS A 192 -18.99 -2.69 18.91
CA LYS A 192 -18.22 -3.95 18.88
C LYS A 192 -17.93 -4.38 17.45
N GLU A 193 -18.89 -4.25 16.55
CA GLU A 193 -18.76 -4.53 15.13
C GLU A 193 -17.71 -3.60 14.52
N VAL A 194 -17.86 -2.30 14.76
CA VAL A 194 -16.91 -1.27 14.27
C VAL A 194 -15.50 -1.56 14.75
N LEU A 195 -15.32 -1.89 16.03
CA LEU A 195 -13.99 -2.14 16.61
C LEU A 195 -13.41 -3.50 16.20
N LEU A 196 -14.16 -4.59 16.39
CA LEU A 196 -13.63 -5.95 16.31
C LEU A 196 -13.69 -6.53 14.89
N LEU A 197 -14.64 -6.11 14.05
CA LEU A 197 -14.73 -6.61 12.68
C LEU A 197 -13.94 -5.74 11.70
N TRP A 198 -13.82 -4.43 11.97
CA TRP A 198 -13.16 -3.49 11.05
C TRP A 198 -11.90 -2.82 11.61
N LEU A 199 -12.03 -1.99 12.67
CA LEU A 199 -10.94 -1.09 13.06
C LEU A 199 -9.70 -1.85 13.56
N ILE A 200 -9.85 -2.81 14.48
CA ILE A 200 -8.71 -3.57 14.98
C ILE A 200 -8.08 -4.43 13.87
N PRO A 201 -8.84 -5.23 13.11
CA PRO A 201 -8.27 -6.03 12.02
C PRO A 201 -7.50 -5.22 10.98
N SER A 202 -8.07 -4.09 10.53
CA SER A 202 -7.41 -3.20 9.58
C SER A 202 -6.11 -2.64 10.14
N ARG A 203 -6.08 -2.16 11.40
CA ARG A 203 -4.86 -1.61 12.00
C ARG A 203 -3.78 -2.66 12.21
N VAL A 204 -4.14 -3.89 12.56
CA VAL A 204 -3.17 -5.00 12.68
C VAL A 204 -2.64 -5.42 11.30
N ALA A 205 -3.50 -5.54 10.29
CA ALA A 205 -3.05 -5.84 8.93
C ALA A 205 -2.08 -4.76 8.42
N MET A 206 -2.39 -3.48 8.64
CA MET A 206 -1.55 -2.38 8.21
C MET A 206 -0.29 -2.23 9.04
N PHE A 207 -0.30 -2.59 10.33
CA PHE A 207 0.92 -2.73 11.12
C PHE A 207 1.92 -3.70 10.46
N ILE A 208 1.44 -4.89 10.06
CA ILE A 208 2.27 -5.91 9.41
C ILE A 208 2.81 -5.38 8.08
N VAL A 209 1.95 -4.73 7.28
CA VAL A 209 2.35 -4.14 6.00
C VAL A 209 3.39 -3.03 6.19
N GLY A 210 3.13 -2.09 7.09
CA GLY A 210 4.04 -0.99 7.44
C GLY A 210 5.41 -1.49 7.87
N PHE A 211 5.44 -2.51 8.73
CA PHE A 211 6.66 -3.18 9.13
C PHE A 211 7.39 -3.84 7.95
N ALA A 212 6.70 -4.74 7.22
CA ALA A 212 7.33 -5.66 6.28
C ALA A 212 7.70 -5.01 4.93
N PHE A 213 6.92 -4.04 4.46
CA PHE A 213 7.08 -3.47 3.12
C PHE A 213 7.54 -2.02 3.10
N LEU A 214 7.19 -1.22 4.10
CA LEU A 214 7.50 0.21 4.10
C LEU A 214 8.69 0.55 5.00
N TRP A 215 8.90 -0.18 6.10
CA TRP A 215 10.00 0.08 7.02
C TRP A 215 11.20 -0.86 6.81
N LEU A 216 10.99 -2.17 6.85
CA LEU A 216 12.07 -3.15 6.80
C LEU A 216 12.93 -3.08 5.52
N PRO A 217 12.35 -2.94 4.31
CA PRO A 217 13.14 -2.87 3.07
C PRO A 217 13.95 -1.59 2.91
N HIS A 218 13.77 -0.61 3.81
CA HIS A 218 14.46 0.67 3.81
C HIS A 218 15.62 0.70 4.83
N LEU A 219 15.93 -0.44 5.46
CA LEU A 219 17.08 -0.58 6.33
C LEU A 219 18.27 -1.20 5.59
N ALA A 220 19.47 -0.67 5.83
CA ALA A 220 20.72 -1.29 5.47
C ALA A 220 21.66 -1.36 6.67
N GLU A 221 22.49 -2.40 6.66
CA GLU A 221 23.59 -2.55 7.60
C GLU A 221 24.80 -1.74 7.12
N ASN A 222 25.36 -0.90 8.01
CA ASN A 222 26.61 -0.20 7.73
C ASN A 222 27.83 -1.12 7.95
N ALA A 223 29.03 -0.64 7.61
CA ALA A 223 30.27 -1.42 7.77
C ALA A 223 30.56 -1.87 9.21
N ASP A 224 29.94 -1.23 10.21
CA ASP A 224 30.08 -1.54 11.64
C ASP A 224 28.99 -2.48 12.18
N GLY A 225 28.12 -3.01 11.31
CA GLY A 225 27.04 -3.91 11.68
C GLY A 225 25.78 -3.26 12.27
N LYS A 226 25.64 -1.93 12.17
CA LYS A 226 24.45 -1.20 12.66
C LYS A 226 23.43 -1.02 11.55
N LEU A 227 22.16 -1.32 11.86
CA LEU A 227 21.04 -1.03 10.99
C LEU A 227 20.78 0.47 10.95
N LEU A 228 20.85 1.06 9.76
CA LEU A 228 20.55 2.44 9.46
C LEU A 228 19.48 2.52 8.38
N HIS A 229 18.74 3.62 8.35
CA HIS A 229 17.88 3.95 7.21
C HIS A 229 18.77 4.17 5.98
N MET A 230 18.50 3.44 4.90
CA MET A 230 19.07 3.71 3.58
C MET A 230 18.74 5.13 3.15
N THR A 231 19.78 5.90 2.85
CA THR A 231 19.66 7.14 2.07
C THR A 231 20.03 6.84 0.63
N LEU A 232 19.52 7.66 -0.30
CA LEU A 232 19.77 7.61 -1.75
C LEU A 232 21.02 6.79 -2.13
N ALA A 233 20.78 5.63 -2.71
CA ALA A 233 21.84 4.84 -3.29
C ALA A 233 22.43 5.62 -4.48
N GLY A 234 23.77 5.63 -4.63
CA GLY A 234 24.48 6.46 -5.61
C GLY A 234 24.06 6.22 -7.07
N SER A 235 23.33 5.13 -7.33
CA SER A 235 22.70 4.82 -8.61
C SER A 235 21.38 4.03 -8.45
N SER A 236 20.55 4.00 -9.49
CA SER A 236 19.36 3.15 -9.55
C SER A 236 19.66 1.64 -9.52
N LEU A 237 20.91 1.24 -9.82
CA LEU A 237 21.37 -0.14 -9.71
C LEU A 237 21.52 -0.58 -8.26
N ASP A 238 21.94 0.34 -7.38
CA ASP A 238 22.07 0.09 -5.95
C ASP A 238 20.68 0.01 -5.26
N ASN A 239 19.67 0.66 -5.84
CA ASN A 239 18.27 0.60 -5.38
C ASN A 239 17.53 -0.69 -5.78
N LEU A 240 17.93 -1.39 -6.86
CA LEU A 240 17.27 -2.63 -7.29
C LEU A 240 17.44 -3.78 -6.27
N THR A 241 18.54 -3.76 -5.51
CA THR A 241 18.84 -4.73 -4.45
C THR A 241 18.21 -4.39 -3.10
N ALA A 242 17.81 -3.14 -2.88
CA ALA A 242 17.20 -2.68 -1.63
C ALA A 242 15.75 -3.18 -1.48
N GLY A 243 14.93 -3.06 -2.52
CA GLY A 243 13.51 -3.43 -2.47
C GLY A 243 13.21 -4.93 -2.63
N SER A 244 14.18 -5.75 -3.01
CA SER A 244 13.94 -7.17 -3.32
C SER A 244 14.48 -8.14 -2.28
N THR A 245 15.30 -7.70 -1.30
CA THR A 245 16.17 -8.57 -0.47
C THR A 245 17.06 -9.55 -1.27
N VAL A 246 16.97 -9.56 -2.60
CA VAL A 246 17.81 -10.35 -3.48
C VAL A 246 19.08 -9.55 -3.72
N ARG A 247 20.04 -9.70 -2.81
CA ARG A 247 21.45 -9.44 -3.14
C ARG A 247 21.85 -10.41 -4.24
N LEU A 248 22.20 -9.88 -5.41
CA LEU A 248 22.93 -10.63 -6.43
C LEU A 248 24.17 -11.27 -5.76
N GLY A 249 24.27 -12.60 -5.85
CA GLY A 249 25.37 -13.38 -5.25
C GLY A 249 25.07 -14.10 -3.93
N TYR A 250 23.87 -13.95 -3.33
CA TYR A 250 23.52 -14.64 -2.08
C TYR A 250 22.34 -15.62 -2.17
N ASN A 251 21.87 -15.92 -3.38
CA ASN A 251 20.84 -16.93 -3.63
C ASN A 251 21.41 -18.06 -4.49
N ARG A 252 21.66 -19.23 -3.88
CA ARG A 252 22.15 -20.45 -4.56
C ARG A 252 21.23 -20.94 -5.69
N LEU A 253 19.98 -20.48 -5.71
CA LEU A 253 18.97 -20.84 -6.72
C LEU A 253 19.01 -19.96 -7.98
N MET A 254 19.65 -18.78 -7.94
CA MET A 254 19.72 -17.86 -9.07
C MET A 254 21.15 -17.68 -9.63
N SER A 255 22.12 -18.43 -9.11
CA SER A 255 23.44 -18.57 -9.73
C SER A 255 23.38 -19.67 -10.80
N VAL A 256 22.99 -19.31 -12.01
CA VAL A 256 23.22 -20.08 -13.23
C VAL A 256 24.19 -19.30 -14.10
#